data_AF-A0A150UCB7-F1
#
_entry.id   AF-A0A150UCB7-F1
#
_cell.length_a   1.000
_cell.length_b   1.000
_cell.length_c   1.000
_cell.angle_alpha   90.00
_cell.angle_beta   90.00
_cell.angle_gamma   90.00
#
_symmetry.space_group_name_H-M   'P 1'
#
loop_
_entity.id
_entity.type
_entity.pdbx_description
1 polymer ?
#
loop_
_entity_poly.entity_id
_entity_poly.type
_entity_poly.pdbx_seq_one_letter_code
_entity_poly.pdbx_strand_id
1 'polypeptide(L)'
;MAYSEDHIALAAEYALGTLDADERAQVETMMAVDEAFAGIVQAWAFRLGALNQMVGSVEPRPIVWENIKSEIARTALAQQPPGLADIAPPPIPPVEAARLDAPSDQTPQPPPPPEAGPPEPVHAGSDAIGDVAPVFMPQVHAPDPQVVRLPPAPVVDDSNLIRLESRVKRWRGIASAAGALAAALLVTLSLQLFLPDALPGPLRPTPRIQTVEVKTPAVPLAASAQYVALLQGQAGGPAFILTIDGATRNFTVRKVGATPEPGKSFELWLISDKLPRPRSLGVINAGDFTARPLLASYDAEVVNGATYAVTVEQAGGSPSGQPTSSPVFSGKLIETVPPSQPQAPAKK
;
A
#
# COMPACT_ATOMS: atom_id res chain seq x y z
N MET A 1 0.86 1.70 17.96
CA MET A 1 0.78 3.00 18.66
C MET A 1 -0.68 3.43 18.66
N ALA A 2 -1.15 4.13 19.68
CA ALA A 2 -2.52 4.67 19.66
C ALA A 2 -2.50 5.99 18.86
N TYR A 3 -3.34 6.10 17.84
CA TYR A 3 -3.52 7.34 17.07
C TYR A 3 -4.34 8.34 17.87
N SER A 4 -3.99 9.62 17.79
CA SER A 4 -4.80 10.67 18.40
C SER A 4 -6.11 10.85 17.62
N GLU A 5 -7.09 11.47 18.27
CA GLU A 5 -8.39 11.79 17.66
C GLU A 5 -8.23 12.64 16.40
N ASP A 6 -7.26 13.56 16.37
CA ASP A 6 -6.93 14.38 15.20
C ASP A 6 -6.46 13.54 14.01
N HIS A 7 -5.64 12.51 14.22
CA HIS A 7 -5.21 11.61 13.15
C HIS A 7 -6.38 10.80 12.58
N ILE A 8 -7.33 10.40 13.44
CA ILE A 8 -8.52 9.66 13.04
C ILE A 8 -9.47 10.57 12.23
N ALA A 9 -9.61 11.83 12.64
CA ALA A 9 -10.38 12.84 11.92
C ALA A 9 -9.76 13.14 10.56
N LEU A 10 -8.45 13.37 10.50
CA LEU A 10 -7.71 13.61 9.26
C LEU A 10 -7.86 12.44 8.27
N ALA A 11 -7.81 11.19 8.76
CA ALA A 11 -8.05 10.01 7.94
C ALA A 11 -9.50 9.95 7.37
N ALA A 12 -10.49 10.39 8.16
CA ALA A 12 -11.88 10.46 7.72
C ALA A 12 -12.09 11.55 6.66
N GLU A 13 -11.50 12.72 6.84
CA GLU A 13 -11.56 13.85 5.90
C GLU A 13 -10.85 13.52 4.58
N TYR A 14 -9.71 12.83 4.65
CA TYR A 14 -9.05 12.29 3.45
C TYR A 14 -9.97 11.31 2.71
N ALA A 15 -10.60 10.37 3.41
CA ALA A 15 -11.49 9.38 2.81
C ALA A 15 -12.77 10.02 2.22
N LEU A 16 -13.27 11.10 2.83
CA LEU A 16 -14.39 11.88 2.31
C LEU A 16 -13.99 12.78 1.13
N GLY A 17 -12.68 13.05 0.98
CA GLY A 17 -12.13 13.89 -0.08
C GLY A 17 -12.28 15.39 0.19
N THR A 18 -12.43 15.81 1.45
CA THR A 18 -12.64 17.22 1.84
C THR A 18 -11.36 18.00 2.12
N LEU A 19 -10.21 17.32 2.20
CA LEU A 19 -8.90 17.94 2.39
C LEU A 19 -8.46 18.74 1.18
N ASP A 20 -7.70 19.80 1.44
CA ASP A 20 -7.00 20.54 0.38
C ASP A 20 -5.80 19.75 -0.20
N ALA A 21 -5.12 20.34 -1.18
CA ALA A 21 -4.03 19.66 -1.89
C ALA A 21 -2.80 19.40 -1.01
N ASP A 22 -2.48 20.31 -0.09
CA ASP A 22 -1.29 20.22 0.75
C ASP A 22 -1.52 19.20 1.88
N GLU A 23 -2.70 19.26 2.51
CA GLU A 23 -3.14 18.29 3.52
C GLU A 23 -3.24 16.88 2.94
N ARG A 24 -3.76 16.75 1.72
CA ARG A 24 -3.82 15.47 1.02
C ARG A 24 -2.43 14.89 0.79
N ALA A 25 -1.47 15.70 0.33
CA ALA A 25 -0.09 15.26 0.12
C ALA A 25 0.60 14.83 1.43
N GLN A 26 0.29 15.51 2.54
CA GLN A 26 0.75 15.11 3.87
C GLN A 26 0.22 13.73 4.25
N VAL A 27 -1.07 13.48 4.05
CA VAL A 27 -1.70 12.19 4.35
C VAL A 27 -1.12 11.08 3.47
N GLU A 28 -0.93 11.32 2.17
CA GLU A 28 -0.31 10.36 1.25
C GLU A 28 1.11 9.99 1.67
N THR A 29 1.90 10.98 2.08
CA THR A 29 3.25 10.75 2.62
C THR A 29 3.20 9.92 3.89
N MET A 30 2.26 10.22 4.80
CA MET A 30 2.08 9.46 6.03
C MET A 30 1.66 8.02 5.75
N MET A 31 0.77 7.78 4.78
CA MET A 31 0.38 6.43 4.34
C MET A 31 1.52 5.65 3.69
N ALA A 32 2.45 6.32 3.00
CA ALA A 32 3.62 5.67 2.42
C ALA A 32 4.61 5.16 3.47
N VAL A 33 4.62 5.78 4.66
CA VAL A 33 5.54 5.46 5.76
C VAL A 33 4.87 4.58 6.82
N ASP A 34 3.59 4.80 7.11
CA ASP A 34 2.82 4.12 8.16
C ASP A 34 1.65 3.32 7.58
N GLU A 35 1.87 2.00 7.46
CA GLU A 35 0.85 1.05 6.99
C GLU A 35 -0.36 0.95 7.94
N ALA A 36 -0.17 1.14 9.25
CA ALA A 36 -1.27 1.09 10.20
C ALA A 36 -2.18 2.32 10.07
N PHE A 37 -1.62 3.49 9.76
CA PHE A 37 -2.40 4.68 9.43
C PHE A 37 -3.15 4.50 8.11
N ALA A 38 -2.50 3.92 7.09
CA ALA A 38 -3.16 3.56 5.84
C ALA A 38 -4.36 2.63 6.07
N GLY A 39 -4.27 1.69 7.03
CA GLY A 39 -5.38 0.84 7.46
C GLY A 39 -6.58 1.63 8.01
N ILE A 40 -6.36 2.73 8.73
CA ILE A 40 -7.42 3.60 9.25
C ILE A 40 -8.14 4.32 8.11
N VAL A 41 -7.39 4.86 7.16
CA VAL A 41 -7.95 5.50 5.96
C VAL A 41 -8.80 4.51 5.16
N GLN A 42 -8.30 3.29 4.94
CA GLN A 42 -9.05 2.23 4.25
C GLN A 42 -10.32 1.83 5.01
N ALA A 43 -10.28 1.77 6.34
CA ALA A 43 -11.47 1.48 7.14
C ALA A 43 -12.54 2.57 6.99
N TRP A 44 -12.14 3.85 6.93
CA TRP A 44 -13.06 4.95 6.65
C TRP A 44 -13.62 4.90 5.22
N ALA A 45 -12.79 4.66 4.22
CA ALA A 45 -13.23 4.51 2.83
C ALA A 45 -14.24 3.37 2.68
N PHE A 46 -14.03 2.24 3.37
CA PHE A 46 -14.98 1.13 3.38
C PHE A 46 -16.31 1.50 4.03
N ARG A 47 -16.28 2.15 5.21
CA ARG A 47 -17.50 2.60 5.91
C ARG A 47 -18.32 3.56 5.06
N LEU A 48 -17.66 4.54 4.44
CA LEU A 48 -18.32 5.53 3.59
C LEU A 48 -18.76 4.95 2.25
N GLY A 49 -18.07 3.92 1.74
CA GLY A 49 -18.44 3.24 0.50
C GLY A 49 -19.84 2.65 0.49
N ALA A 50 -20.39 2.28 1.66
CA ALA A 50 -21.78 1.83 1.77
C ALA A 50 -22.79 2.92 1.38
N LEU A 51 -22.47 4.21 1.60
CA LEU A 51 -23.32 5.33 1.21
C LEU A 51 -23.38 5.49 -0.31
N ASN A 52 -22.28 5.20 -1.01
CA ASN A 52 -22.25 5.25 -2.48
C ASN A 52 -23.21 4.23 -3.12
N GLN A 53 -23.51 3.12 -2.45
CA GLN A 53 -24.51 2.14 -2.92
C GLN A 53 -25.95 2.66 -2.84
N MET A 54 -26.19 3.72 -2.08
CA MET A 54 -27.51 4.36 -1.96
C MET A 54 -27.76 5.40 -3.06
N VAL A 55 -26.72 5.75 -3.84
CA VAL A 55 -26.83 6.70 -4.95
C VAL A 55 -27.28 5.95 -6.20
N GLY A 56 -28.31 6.47 -6.86
CA GLY A 56 -28.80 5.90 -8.12
C GLY A 56 -27.76 5.98 -9.23
N SER A 57 -27.70 4.96 -10.09
CA SER A 57 -26.86 5.00 -11.29
C SER A 57 -27.38 6.07 -12.26
N VAL A 58 -26.47 6.91 -12.75
CA VAL A 58 -26.74 7.88 -13.80
C VAL A 58 -25.93 7.48 -15.02
N GLU A 59 -26.60 7.19 -16.13
CA GLU A 59 -25.93 6.80 -17.37
C GLU A 59 -25.11 7.98 -17.92
N PRO A 60 -23.77 7.84 -18.04
CA PRO A 60 -22.96 8.86 -18.66
C PRO A 60 -23.27 8.99 -20.16
N ARG A 61 -23.01 10.16 -20.74
CA ARG A 61 -23.12 10.33 -22.20
C ARG A 61 -22.18 9.33 -22.92
N PRO A 62 -22.58 8.71 -24.04
CA PRO A 62 -21.76 7.68 -24.71
C PRO A 62 -20.35 8.12 -25.09
N ILE A 63 -20.16 9.41 -25.41
CA ILE A 63 -18.85 9.97 -25.75
C ILE A 63 -17.82 9.91 -24.61
N VAL A 64 -18.28 9.83 -23.35
CA VAL A 64 -17.40 9.77 -22.18
C VAL A 64 -16.51 8.53 -22.24
N TRP A 65 -17.04 7.39 -22.69
CA TRP A 65 -16.27 6.15 -22.81
C TRP A 65 -15.19 6.23 -23.89
N GLU A 66 -15.50 6.82 -25.04
CA GLU A 66 -14.53 7.04 -26.12
C GLU A 66 -13.41 8.01 -25.70
N ASN A 67 -13.75 9.05 -24.94
CA ASN A 67 -12.77 9.98 -24.38
C ASN A 67 -11.86 9.29 -23.36
N ILE A 68 -12.41 8.45 -22.49
CA ILE A 68 -11.61 7.69 -21.51
C ILE A 68 -10.65 6.74 -22.23
N LYS A 69 -11.13 5.97 -23.22
CA LYS A 69 -10.27 5.05 -23.99
C LYS A 69 -9.13 5.80 -24.70
N SER A 70 -9.43 6.94 -25.32
CA SER A 70 -8.41 7.71 -26.03
C SER A 70 -7.37 8.32 -25.08
N GLU A 71 -7.79 8.80 -23.90
CA GLU A 71 -6.87 9.37 -22.91
C GLU A 71 -6.01 8.30 -22.23
N ILE A 72 -6.56 7.11 -21.95
CA ILE A 72 -5.78 5.97 -21.46
C ILE A 72 -4.73 5.55 -22.50
N ALA A 73 -5.12 5.45 -23.78
CA ALA A 73 -4.18 5.11 -24.84
C ALA A 73 -3.06 6.16 -25.00
N ARG A 74 -3.41 7.45 -24.92
CA ARG A 74 -2.43 8.55 -24.93
C ARG A 74 -1.48 8.47 -23.73
N THR A 75 -2.02 8.24 -22.53
CA THR A 75 -1.23 8.13 -21.30
C THR A 75 -0.29 6.91 -21.35
N ALA A 76 -0.77 5.77 -21.87
CA ALA A 76 0.04 4.58 -22.07
C ALA A 76 1.19 4.82 -23.07
N LEU A 77 0.93 5.55 -24.15
CA LEU A 77 1.97 5.96 -25.11
C LEU A 77 2.99 6.92 -24.50
N ALA A 78 2.58 7.80 -23.58
CA ALA A 78 3.47 8.74 -22.88
C ALA A 78 4.28 8.08 -21.74
N GLN A 79 3.76 7.02 -21.13
CA GLN A 79 4.46 6.23 -20.10
C GLN A 79 5.41 5.18 -20.70
N GLN A 80 5.33 4.92 -22.01
CA GLN A 80 6.32 4.11 -22.69
C GLN A 80 7.66 4.88 -22.69
N PRO A 81 8.74 4.33 -22.10
CA PRO A 81 10.06 4.91 -22.26
C PRO A 81 10.33 5.08 -23.76
N PRO A 82 11.05 6.13 -24.21
CA PRO A 82 11.48 6.17 -25.60
C PRO A 82 12.25 4.89 -25.87
N GLY A 83 11.62 3.97 -26.58
CA GLY A 83 12.27 2.75 -27.02
C GLY A 83 13.50 3.20 -27.77
N LEU A 84 14.66 2.62 -27.43
CA LEU A 84 15.86 2.71 -28.24
C LEU A 84 15.41 2.58 -29.68
N ALA A 85 15.42 3.70 -30.41
CA ALA A 85 15.06 3.72 -31.80
C ALA A 85 15.84 2.59 -32.43
N ASP A 86 15.15 1.75 -33.19
CA ASP A 86 15.73 0.72 -34.02
C ASP A 86 16.81 1.41 -34.88
N ILE A 87 18.07 1.40 -34.40
CA ILE A 87 19.21 1.80 -35.19
C ILE A 87 19.34 0.62 -36.14
N ALA A 88 18.66 0.74 -37.28
CA ALA A 88 18.91 -0.11 -38.42
C ALA A 88 20.43 -0.24 -38.56
N PRO A 89 21.00 -1.45 -38.56
CA PRO A 89 22.44 -1.61 -38.77
C PRO A 89 22.79 -0.92 -40.08
N PRO A 90 23.87 -0.11 -40.14
CA PRO A 90 24.25 0.53 -41.39
C PRO A 90 24.49 -0.54 -42.47
N PRO A 91 24.21 -0.26 -43.75
CA PRO A 91 24.43 -1.23 -44.81
C PRO A 91 25.92 -1.56 -44.88
N ILE A 92 26.22 -2.85 -44.82
CA ILE A 92 27.57 -3.40 -44.86
C ILE A 92 28.14 -3.11 -46.27
N PRO A 93 29.31 -2.45 -46.41
CA PRO A 93 29.92 -2.24 -47.72
C PRO A 93 30.42 -3.58 -48.30
N PRO A 94 30.58 -3.70 -49.64
CA PRO A 94 31.02 -4.95 -50.26
C PRO A 94 32.46 -5.27 -49.84
N VAL A 95 32.69 -6.51 -49.42
CA VAL A 95 34.01 -7.03 -49.09
C VAL A 95 34.81 -7.22 -50.38
N GLU A 96 35.69 -6.28 -50.68
CA GLU A 96 36.68 -6.42 -51.75
C GLU A 96 37.83 -7.28 -51.23
N ALA A 97 37.91 -8.51 -51.74
CA ALA A 97 38.95 -9.46 -51.43
C ALA A 97 40.28 -9.04 -52.07
N ALA A 98 41.22 -8.55 -51.27
CA ALA A 98 42.61 -8.39 -51.71
C ALA A 98 43.60 -8.68 -50.57
N ARG A 99 44.02 -9.95 -50.54
CA ARG A 99 45.37 -10.48 -50.32
C ARG A 99 46.20 -10.01 -49.11
N LEU A 100 46.57 -11.01 -48.31
CA LEU A 100 47.79 -11.03 -47.52
C LEU A 100 49.01 -10.74 -48.39
N ASP A 101 49.87 -9.81 -47.95
CA ASP A 101 51.32 -9.93 -48.01
C ASP A 101 51.93 -9.01 -46.92
N ALA A 102 52.64 -9.63 -45.98
CA ALA A 102 53.61 -8.97 -45.08
C ALA A 102 54.96 -8.81 -45.84
N PRO A 103 56.05 -8.16 -45.33
CA PRO A 103 56.31 -7.76 -43.94
C PRO A 103 57.16 -6.46 -43.71
N SER A 104 57.36 -6.14 -42.43
CA SER A 104 58.56 -5.54 -41.80
C SER A 104 58.91 -4.05 -41.88
N ASP A 105 59.47 -3.61 -40.75
CA ASP A 105 60.31 -2.44 -40.45
C ASP A 105 59.66 -1.06 -40.28
N GLN A 106 59.45 -0.67 -39.01
CA GLN A 106 60.08 0.53 -38.46
C GLN A 106 60.02 0.64 -36.91
N THR A 107 61.14 1.12 -36.39
CA THR A 107 61.69 1.19 -35.03
C THR A 107 60.92 2.08 -34.04
N PRO A 108 60.98 1.83 -32.71
CA PRO A 108 60.39 2.72 -31.69
C PRO A 108 61.24 3.97 -31.42
N GLN A 109 60.60 5.14 -31.30
CA GLN A 109 61.25 6.42 -30.98
C GLN A 109 61.06 6.80 -29.48
N PRO A 110 62.06 7.38 -28.78
CA PRO A 110 62.05 7.61 -27.32
C PRO A 110 61.56 9.02 -26.90
N PRO A 111 61.17 9.23 -25.62
CA PRO A 111 60.77 10.54 -25.08
C PRO A 111 61.97 11.40 -24.62
N PRO A 112 61.86 12.75 -24.59
CA PRO A 112 62.95 13.67 -24.22
C PRO A 112 63.02 13.97 -22.70
N PRO A 113 64.20 14.36 -22.17
CA PRO A 113 64.44 14.72 -20.76
C PRO A 113 64.22 16.22 -20.46
N PRO A 114 64.07 16.62 -19.18
CA PRO A 114 63.91 18.02 -18.79
C PRO A 114 65.25 18.76 -18.62
N GLU A 115 65.22 20.02 -19.05
CA GLU A 115 66.31 21.00 -19.12
C GLU A 115 66.53 21.70 -17.77
N ALA A 116 67.80 21.94 -17.40
CA ALA A 116 68.21 22.73 -16.25
C ALA A 116 68.98 23.98 -16.72
N GLY A 117 68.77 25.13 -16.06
CA GLY A 117 69.62 26.30 -16.23
C GLY A 117 69.38 27.44 -15.20
N PRO A 118 70.40 28.26 -14.88
CA PRO A 118 70.78 28.74 -13.53
C PRO A 118 70.93 30.30 -13.51
N PRO A 119 71.85 31.03 -12.81
CA PRO A 119 72.77 30.79 -11.66
C PRO A 119 72.85 31.97 -10.62
N GLU A 120 73.68 31.85 -9.57
CA GLU A 120 74.37 33.01 -8.92
C GLU A 120 75.64 32.55 -8.12
N PRO A 121 76.63 33.43 -7.83
CA PRO A 121 78.05 33.13 -8.02
C PRO A 121 78.95 33.18 -6.76
N VAL A 122 80.04 32.40 -6.85
CA VAL A 122 81.46 32.66 -6.52
C VAL A 122 81.83 33.53 -5.29
N HIS A 123 82.63 32.96 -4.39
CA HIS A 123 83.88 33.59 -3.92
C HIS A 123 84.92 32.53 -3.54
N ALA A 124 86.13 32.69 -4.07
CA ALA A 124 87.36 32.00 -3.68
C ALA A 124 88.41 33.04 -3.27
N GLY A 125 89.26 32.66 -2.32
CA GLY A 125 90.47 33.37 -1.88
C GLY A 125 90.93 32.70 -0.58
N SER A 126 92.21 32.46 -0.30
CA SER A 126 93.47 32.85 -0.93
C SER A 126 94.58 32.02 -0.28
N ASP A 127 95.71 31.90 -1.00
CA ASP A 127 96.99 31.29 -0.61
C ASP A 127 97.51 31.62 0.80
N ALA A 128 98.22 30.66 1.41
CA ALA A 128 99.53 30.92 2.05
C ALA A 128 100.26 29.59 2.39
N ILE A 129 101.50 29.47 1.91
CA ILE A 129 102.49 28.41 2.22
C ILE A 129 103.34 28.84 3.43
N GLY A 130 103.69 27.87 4.28
CA GLY A 130 104.77 27.89 5.27
C GLY A 130 104.50 26.78 6.29
N ASP A 131 105.43 25.98 6.80
CA ASP A 131 106.88 25.85 6.71
C ASP A 131 107.22 24.42 7.24
N VAL A 132 108.45 24.00 7.02
CA VAL A 132 109.05 22.67 7.09
C VAL A 132 109.09 22.01 8.48
N ALA A 133 108.93 20.67 8.51
CA ALA A 133 109.81 19.75 9.25
C ALA A 133 109.64 18.30 8.75
N PRO A 134 110.68 17.63 8.19
CA PRO A 134 110.65 16.19 7.97
C PRO A 134 111.07 15.48 9.27
N VAL A 135 110.68 14.22 9.47
CA VAL A 135 111.56 13.18 10.09
C VAL A 135 110.84 11.83 10.22
N PHE A 136 111.47 10.84 9.57
CA PHE A 136 111.53 9.40 9.84
C PHE A 136 110.30 8.50 9.66
N MET A 137 110.27 7.80 8.53
CA MET A 137 109.86 6.40 8.47
C MET A 137 111.07 5.49 8.76
N PRO A 138 110.89 4.39 9.52
CA PRO A 138 111.61 3.16 9.28
C PRO A 138 110.67 2.14 8.59
N GLN A 139 111.01 1.84 7.34
CA GLN A 139 110.56 0.66 6.61
C GLN A 139 111.12 -0.60 7.27
N VAL A 140 110.31 -1.64 7.53
CA VAL A 140 110.67 -3.04 7.18
C VAL A 140 109.52 -4.04 7.38
N HIS A 141 109.44 -4.96 6.40
CA HIS A 141 108.72 -6.26 6.32
C HIS A 141 107.26 -6.30 5.83
N ALA A 142 107.14 -6.66 4.54
CA ALA A 142 106.12 -7.56 4.01
C ALA A 142 106.86 -8.77 3.38
N PRO A 143 106.26 -9.96 3.14
CA PRO A 143 104.94 -10.49 3.55
C PRO A 143 105.01 -11.95 4.11
N ASP A 144 103.89 -12.46 4.63
CA ASP A 144 103.49 -13.87 4.40
C ASP A 144 101.94 -13.97 4.41
N PRO A 145 101.33 -14.79 3.55
CA PRO A 145 99.93 -14.64 3.12
C PRO A 145 98.95 -15.17 4.16
N GLN A 146 98.05 -14.31 4.64
CA GLN A 146 96.83 -14.79 5.27
C GLN A 146 95.91 -15.36 4.19
N VAL A 147 95.61 -16.65 4.33
CA VAL A 147 94.58 -17.35 3.56
C VAL A 147 93.26 -16.61 3.72
N VAL A 148 92.87 -15.85 2.69
CA VAL A 148 91.51 -15.31 2.57
C VAL A 148 90.57 -16.50 2.42
N ARG A 149 89.83 -16.82 3.48
CA ARG A 149 88.71 -17.74 3.40
C ARG A 149 87.63 -17.07 2.55
N LEU A 150 87.37 -17.59 1.35
CA LEU A 150 86.19 -17.24 0.58
C LEU A 150 84.95 -17.41 1.47
N PRO A 151 84.05 -16.42 1.59
CA PRO A 151 82.79 -16.63 2.26
C PRO A 151 82.02 -17.75 1.54
N PRO A 152 81.33 -18.65 2.27
CA PRO A 152 80.45 -19.62 1.63
C PRO A 152 79.37 -18.85 0.84
N ALA A 153 79.03 -19.34 -0.36
CA ALA A 153 77.90 -18.83 -1.12
C ALA A 153 76.64 -18.81 -0.22
N PRO A 154 75.79 -17.78 -0.32
CA PRO A 154 74.58 -17.74 0.48
C PRO A 154 73.75 -18.98 0.16
N VAL A 155 73.56 -19.82 1.17
CA VAL A 155 72.53 -20.86 1.12
C VAL A 155 71.22 -20.11 1.00
N VAL A 156 70.62 -20.15 -0.19
CA VAL A 156 69.27 -19.64 -0.40
C VAL A 156 68.37 -20.44 0.53
N ASP A 157 67.81 -19.73 1.50
CA ASP A 157 66.96 -20.32 2.52
C ASP A 157 65.59 -20.64 1.90
N ASP A 158 65.47 -21.86 1.36
CA ASP A 158 64.22 -22.41 0.80
C ASP A 158 63.07 -22.46 1.84
N SER A 159 63.37 -22.23 3.12
CA SER A 159 62.37 -22.20 4.19
C SER A 159 61.38 -21.04 4.04
N ASN A 160 61.73 -19.97 3.31
CA ASN A 160 60.82 -18.86 3.05
C ASN A 160 59.75 -19.18 1.98
N LEU A 161 60.12 -19.93 0.92
CA LEU A 161 59.18 -20.35 -0.14
C LEU A 161 58.17 -21.38 0.39
N ILE A 162 58.61 -22.33 1.21
CA ILE A 162 57.73 -23.34 1.85
C ILE A 162 56.75 -22.67 2.84
N ARG A 163 57.16 -21.57 3.49
CA ARG A 163 56.29 -20.77 4.38
C ARG A 163 55.29 -19.90 3.62
N LEU A 164 55.61 -19.41 2.43
CA LEU A 164 54.65 -18.68 1.58
C LEU A 164 53.64 -19.63 0.92
N GLU A 165 54.09 -20.73 0.33
CA GLU A 165 53.19 -21.70 -0.32
C GLU A 165 52.18 -22.30 0.66
N SER A 166 52.62 -22.68 1.86
CA SER A 166 51.73 -23.22 2.89
C SER A 166 50.75 -22.18 3.44
N ARG A 167 51.06 -20.88 3.35
CA ARG A 167 50.18 -19.78 3.76
C ARG A 167 49.15 -19.46 2.67
N VAL A 168 49.56 -19.43 1.40
CA VAL A 168 48.64 -19.24 0.25
C VAL A 168 47.68 -20.42 0.12
N LYS A 169 48.14 -21.66 0.33
CA LYS A 169 47.27 -22.85 0.30
C LYS A 169 46.23 -22.82 1.43
N ARG A 170 46.61 -22.32 2.62
CA ARG A 170 45.68 -22.07 3.74
C ARG A 170 44.69 -20.94 3.45
N TRP A 171 45.15 -19.82 2.89
CA TRP A 171 44.27 -18.71 2.49
C TRP A 171 43.29 -19.09 1.39
N ARG A 172 43.72 -19.90 0.41
CA ARG A 172 42.83 -20.47 -0.61
C ARG A 172 41.80 -21.40 0.02
N GLY A 173 42.20 -22.24 0.99
CA GLY A 173 41.27 -23.07 1.75
C GLY A 173 40.23 -22.26 2.52
N ILE A 174 40.64 -21.17 3.18
CA ILE A 174 39.74 -20.27 3.91
C ILE A 174 38.80 -19.52 2.96
N ALA A 175 39.31 -19.02 1.83
CA ALA A 175 38.49 -18.34 0.82
C ALA A 175 37.46 -19.28 0.19
N SER A 176 37.85 -20.52 -0.12
CA SER A 176 36.92 -21.55 -0.61
C SER A 176 35.87 -21.94 0.44
N ALA A 177 36.26 -22.06 1.72
CA ALA A 177 35.32 -22.34 2.80
C ALA A 177 34.32 -21.19 3.02
N ALA A 178 34.79 -19.94 2.99
CA ALA A 178 33.94 -18.75 3.09
C ALA A 178 32.99 -18.63 1.89
N GLY A 179 33.46 -18.92 0.67
CA GLY A 179 32.64 -18.95 -0.53
C GLY A 179 31.54 -20.03 -0.48
N ALA A 180 31.86 -21.22 0.02
CA ALA A 180 30.88 -22.29 0.21
C ALA A 180 29.80 -21.92 1.24
N LEU A 181 30.18 -21.26 2.34
CA LEU A 181 29.23 -20.72 3.33
C LEU A 181 28.33 -19.64 2.74
N ALA A 182 28.89 -18.70 1.96
CA ALA A 182 28.11 -17.66 1.32
C ALA A 182 27.12 -18.21 0.29
N ALA A 183 27.53 -19.21 -0.51
CA ALA A 183 26.65 -19.90 -1.44
C ALA A 183 25.51 -20.65 -0.72
N ALA A 184 25.82 -21.32 0.39
CA ALA A 184 24.80 -21.99 1.21
C ALA A 184 23.81 -20.99 1.84
N LEU A 185 24.28 -19.83 2.29
CA LEU A 185 23.44 -18.74 2.80
C LEU A 185 22.54 -18.15 1.70
N LEU A 186 23.07 -17.95 0.49
CA LEU A 186 22.26 -17.47 -0.63
C LEU A 186 21.19 -18.48 -1.07
N VAL A 187 21.52 -19.77 -1.09
CA VAL A 187 20.54 -20.83 -1.40
C VAL A 187 19.47 -20.91 -0.33
N THR A 188 19.84 -20.84 0.95
CA THR A 188 18.86 -20.84 2.06
C THR A 188 17.98 -19.59 2.04
N LEU A 189 18.55 -18.40 1.79
CA LEU A 189 17.79 -17.16 1.64
C LEU A 189 16.86 -17.20 0.42
N SER A 190 17.32 -17.75 -0.70
CA SER A 190 16.49 -17.91 -1.90
C SER A 190 15.35 -18.90 -1.66
N LEU A 191 15.58 -20.00 -0.95
CA LEU A 191 14.51 -20.92 -0.54
C LEU A 191 13.51 -20.24 0.39
N GLN A 192 13.96 -19.39 1.33
CA GLN A 192 13.08 -18.62 2.21
C GLN A 192 12.16 -17.65 1.46
N LEU A 193 12.64 -17.03 0.38
CA LEU A 193 11.88 -16.04 -0.39
C LEU A 193 10.92 -16.66 -1.41
N PHE A 194 11.31 -17.74 -2.09
CA PHE A 194 10.57 -18.27 -3.23
C PHE A 194 9.80 -19.58 -2.95
N LEU A 195 10.29 -20.45 -2.06
CA LEU A 195 9.66 -21.76 -1.75
C LEU A 195 9.75 -22.06 -0.23
N PRO A 196 8.99 -21.34 0.61
CA PRO A 196 9.11 -21.39 2.07
C PRO A 196 8.82 -22.79 2.67
N ASP A 197 8.08 -23.65 1.97
CA ASP A 197 7.74 -25.01 2.41
C ASP A 197 8.84 -26.06 2.16
N ALA A 198 9.87 -25.74 1.37
CA ALA A 198 10.93 -26.69 1.00
C ALA A 198 12.04 -26.86 2.05
N LEU A 199 12.03 -26.07 3.15
CA LEU A 199 13.06 -26.13 4.20
C LEU A 199 12.82 -27.27 5.20
N PRO A 200 13.86 -28.00 5.65
CA PRO A 200 13.76 -28.99 6.72
C PRO A 200 13.33 -28.33 8.04
N GLY A 201 12.48 -29.04 8.80
CA GLY A 201 11.74 -28.56 9.97
C GLY A 201 12.39 -27.50 10.88
N PRO A 202 13.65 -27.63 11.32
CA PRO A 202 14.24 -26.68 12.28
C PRO A 202 14.58 -25.30 11.70
N LEU A 203 14.61 -25.13 10.37
CA LEU A 203 14.89 -23.85 9.70
C LEU A 203 13.62 -23.13 9.23
N ARG A 204 12.45 -23.72 9.47
CA ARG A 204 11.19 -23.07 9.17
C ARG A 204 10.95 -21.98 10.21
N PRO A 205 10.72 -20.71 9.81
CA PRO A 205 10.27 -19.70 10.75
C PRO A 205 8.94 -20.19 11.35
N THR A 206 8.94 -20.39 12.67
CA THR A 206 7.76 -20.85 13.39
C THR A 206 6.66 -19.79 13.18
N PRO A 207 5.47 -20.15 12.68
CA PRO A 207 4.39 -19.18 12.56
C PRO A 207 4.12 -18.62 13.95
N ARG A 208 4.43 -17.33 14.16
CA ARG A 208 4.00 -16.60 15.34
C ARG A 208 2.49 -16.48 15.25
N ILE A 209 1.79 -17.41 15.89
CA ILE A 209 0.37 -17.26 16.20
C ILE A 209 0.31 -16.10 17.20
N GLN A 210 0.24 -14.87 16.69
CA GLN A 210 -0.33 -13.79 17.47
C GLN A 210 -1.81 -14.14 17.58
N THR A 211 -2.21 -14.67 18.71
CA THR A 211 -3.60 -14.55 19.14
C THR A 211 -3.86 -13.07 19.33
N VAL A 212 -4.13 -12.37 18.22
CA VAL A 212 -4.94 -11.16 18.27
C VAL A 212 -6.22 -11.65 18.90
N GLU A 213 -6.43 -11.25 20.15
CA GLU A 213 -7.76 -11.29 20.74
C GLU A 213 -8.58 -10.33 19.87
N VAL A 214 -9.05 -10.84 18.73
CA VAL A 214 -10.12 -10.25 17.97
C VAL A 214 -11.24 -10.30 18.98
N LYS A 215 -11.41 -9.18 19.68
CA LYS A 215 -12.66 -8.85 20.34
C LYS A 215 -13.66 -8.92 19.22
N THR A 216 -14.21 -10.12 19.06
CA THR A 216 -15.25 -10.44 18.12
C THR A 216 -16.24 -9.31 18.36
N PRO A 217 -16.55 -8.47 17.36
CA PRO A 217 -17.65 -7.53 17.50
C PRO A 217 -18.77 -8.35 18.11
N ALA A 218 -19.24 -7.93 19.28
CA ALA A 218 -20.25 -8.65 20.02
C ALA A 218 -21.27 -9.13 19.01
N VAL A 219 -21.49 -10.46 18.93
CA VAL A 219 -22.55 -11.06 18.12
C VAL A 219 -23.72 -10.08 18.17
N PRO A 220 -24.18 -9.50 17.05
CA PRO A 220 -25.18 -8.44 17.09
C PRO A 220 -26.28 -8.90 18.03
N LEU A 221 -26.38 -8.19 19.15
CA LEU A 221 -27.24 -8.53 20.26
C LEU A 221 -28.67 -8.56 19.71
N ALA A 222 -29.20 -9.78 19.56
CA ALA A 222 -30.51 -10.12 19.04
C ALA A 222 -30.79 -9.68 17.59
N ALA A 223 -31.19 -10.64 16.73
CA ALA A 223 -32.04 -10.26 15.60
C ALA A 223 -33.30 -9.63 16.23
N SER A 224 -33.49 -8.32 16.02
CA SER A 224 -34.71 -7.62 16.43
C SER A 224 -35.87 -8.18 15.62
N ALA A 225 -37.04 -8.28 16.25
CA ALA A 225 -38.23 -8.69 15.53
C ALA A 225 -38.42 -7.77 14.32
N GLN A 226 -38.63 -8.32 13.13
CA GLN A 226 -38.93 -7.51 11.94
C GLN A 226 -40.41 -7.63 11.62
N TYR A 227 -41.01 -6.48 11.33
CA TYR A 227 -42.42 -6.39 11.09
C TYR A 227 -42.68 -5.76 9.72
N VAL A 228 -43.61 -6.34 8.96
CA VAL A 228 -43.95 -5.88 7.60
C VAL A 228 -45.47 -5.78 7.45
N ALA A 229 -45.95 -4.67 6.90
CA ALA A 229 -47.33 -4.50 6.47
C ALA A 229 -47.39 -4.24 4.97
N LEU A 230 -48.24 -4.99 4.27
CA LEU A 230 -48.55 -4.74 2.87
C LEU A 230 -49.81 -3.86 2.81
N LEU A 231 -49.68 -2.63 2.33
CA LEU A 231 -50.81 -1.70 2.23
C LEU A 231 -51.44 -1.86 0.86
N GLN A 232 -52.65 -2.43 0.85
CA GLN A 232 -53.37 -2.78 -0.36
C GLN A 232 -54.59 -1.88 -0.55
N GLY A 233 -54.94 -1.65 -1.81
CA GLY A 233 -56.15 -0.91 -2.18
C GLY A 233 -57.34 -1.83 -2.34
N GLN A 234 -58.53 -1.26 -2.51
CA GLN A 234 -59.76 -2.04 -2.75
C GLN A 234 -59.67 -2.96 -3.99
N ALA A 235 -58.86 -2.59 -4.98
CA ALA A 235 -58.61 -3.39 -6.19
C ALA A 235 -57.61 -4.56 -5.99
N GLY A 236 -57.10 -4.78 -4.77
CA GLY A 236 -56.28 -5.96 -4.42
C GLY A 236 -54.79 -5.87 -4.77
N GLY A 237 -54.32 -4.75 -5.33
CA GLY A 237 -52.89 -4.54 -5.62
C GLY A 237 -52.12 -3.93 -4.44
N PRO A 238 -50.86 -4.36 -4.18
CA PRO A 238 -50.01 -3.72 -3.18
C PRO A 238 -49.52 -2.36 -3.66
N ALA A 239 -49.89 -1.32 -2.93
CA ALA A 239 -49.50 0.05 -3.23
C ALA A 239 -48.22 0.45 -2.49
N PHE A 240 -48.11 0.03 -1.23
CA PHE A 240 -46.97 0.33 -0.36
C PHE A 240 -46.57 -0.88 0.49
N ILE A 241 -45.28 -0.95 0.82
CA ILE A 241 -44.73 -1.89 1.81
C ILE A 241 -44.21 -1.06 2.97
N LEU A 242 -44.70 -1.32 4.18
CA LEU A 242 -44.21 -0.71 5.41
C LEU A 242 -43.38 -1.74 6.17
N THR A 243 -42.13 -1.42 6.46
CA THR A 243 -41.25 -2.23 7.30
C THR A 243 -40.98 -1.49 8.59
N ILE A 244 -41.05 -2.18 9.73
CA ILE A 244 -40.77 -1.63 11.06
C ILE A 244 -39.78 -2.55 11.76
N ASP A 245 -38.70 -1.95 12.26
CA ASP A 245 -37.74 -2.63 13.12
C ASP A 245 -38.29 -2.71 14.56
N GLY A 246 -38.39 -3.91 15.13
CA GLY A 246 -39.01 -4.13 16.43
C GLY A 246 -38.21 -3.60 17.63
N ALA A 247 -36.90 -3.38 17.48
CA ALA A 247 -36.06 -2.85 18.55
C ALA A 247 -36.10 -1.32 18.60
N THR A 248 -35.91 -0.68 17.46
CA THR A 248 -35.81 0.77 17.31
C THR A 248 -37.15 1.43 17.01
N ARG A 249 -38.15 0.66 16.54
CA ARG A 249 -39.41 1.16 15.97
C ARG A 249 -39.19 2.19 14.86
N ASN A 250 -38.07 2.10 14.17
CA ASN A 250 -37.88 2.84 12.92
C ASN A 250 -38.71 2.20 11.84
N PHE A 251 -39.42 3.02 11.06
CA PHE A 251 -40.19 2.52 9.94
C PHE A 251 -39.70 3.08 8.62
N THR A 252 -39.84 2.25 7.58
CA THR A 252 -39.58 2.59 6.19
C THR A 252 -40.79 2.23 5.37
N VAL A 253 -41.30 3.17 4.58
CA VAL A 253 -42.36 2.95 3.61
C VAL A 253 -41.74 2.91 2.23
N ARG A 254 -41.98 1.82 1.48
CA ARG A 254 -41.64 1.69 0.07
C ARG A 254 -42.89 1.81 -0.79
N LYS A 255 -42.84 2.67 -1.81
CA LYS A 255 -43.89 2.78 -2.84
C LYS A 255 -43.66 1.71 -3.90
N VAL A 256 -44.71 0.97 -4.29
CA VAL A 256 -44.60 -0.14 -5.25
C VAL A 256 -45.37 0.13 -6.53
N GLY A 257 -46.59 0.65 -6.44
CA GLY A 257 -47.44 0.86 -7.62
C GLY A 257 -48.42 2.03 -7.52
N ALA A 258 -48.39 2.79 -6.42
CA ALA A 258 -49.22 3.97 -6.27
C ALA A 258 -48.52 5.21 -6.83
N THR A 259 -49.22 5.95 -7.70
CA THR A 259 -48.77 7.25 -8.20
C THR A 259 -49.68 8.33 -7.62
N PRO A 260 -49.13 9.36 -6.96
CA PRO A 260 -49.95 10.46 -6.46
C PRO A 260 -50.48 11.29 -7.63
N GLU A 261 -51.72 11.74 -7.51
CA GLU A 261 -52.31 12.69 -8.46
C GLU A 261 -51.56 14.04 -8.42
N PRO A 262 -51.49 14.79 -9.54
CA PRO A 262 -50.88 16.12 -9.55
C PRO A 262 -51.47 17.04 -8.47
N GLY A 263 -50.60 17.62 -7.63
CA GLY A 263 -51.01 18.50 -6.53
C GLY A 263 -51.59 17.77 -5.30
N LYS A 264 -51.51 16.44 -5.26
CA LYS A 264 -51.88 15.61 -4.12
C LYS A 264 -50.66 14.92 -3.52
N SER A 265 -50.77 14.50 -2.28
CA SER A 265 -49.71 13.77 -1.58
C SER A 265 -50.30 12.61 -0.81
N PHE A 266 -49.56 11.51 -0.72
CA PHE A 266 -49.96 10.40 0.15
C PHE A 266 -49.48 10.67 1.56
N GLU A 267 -50.33 10.40 2.55
CA GLU A 267 -49.94 10.51 3.95
C GLU A 267 -50.20 9.18 4.67
N LEU A 268 -49.24 8.75 5.48
CA LEU A 268 -49.34 7.53 6.29
C LEU A 268 -49.92 7.86 7.66
N TRP A 269 -50.82 6.99 8.12
CA TRP A 269 -51.50 7.11 9.41
C TRP A 269 -51.36 5.83 10.23
N LEU A 270 -51.16 6.02 11.53
CA LEU A 270 -51.29 4.99 12.56
C LEU A 270 -52.70 5.04 13.13
N ILE A 271 -53.44 3.92 13.02
CA ILE A 271 -54.81 3.79 13.54
C ILE A 271 -54.83 2.64 14.55
N SER A 272 -55.15 2.94 15.80
CA SER A 272 -55.27 1.94 16.87
C SER A 272 -56.45 2.32 17.77
N ASP A 273 -57.09 1.31 18.34
CA ASP A 273 -58.12 1.43 19.39
C ASP A 273 -57.59 2.09 20.67
N LYS A 274 -56.27 2.02 20.91
CA LYS A 274 -55.60 2.69 22.04
C LYS A 274 -55.37 4.18 21.81
N LEU A 275 -55.58 4.68 20.59
CA LEU A 275 -55.41 6.08 20.23
C LEU A 275 -56.78 6.74 20.02
N PRO A 276 -57.02 7.95 20.58
CA PRO A 276 -58.32 8.61 20.46
C PRO A 276 -58.62 9.09 19.02
N ARG A 277 -57.58 9.26 18.19
CA ARG A 277 -57.68 9.67 16.79
C ARG A 277 -56.52 9.11 15.97
N PRO A 278 -56.68 8.94 14.65
CA PRO A 278 -55.58 8.59 13.75
C PRO A 278 -54.40 9.54 13.91
N ARG A 279 -53.19 9.00 13.82
CA ARG A 279 -51.97 9.77 14.05
C ARG A 279 -51.09 9.75 12.82
N SER A 280 -50.80 10.94 12.30
CA SER A 280 -49.97 11.09 11.10
C SER A 280 -48.55 10.61 11.41
N LEU A 281 -48.05 9.75 10.53
CA LEU A 281 -46.66 9.33 10.44
C LEU A 281 -45.91 10.12 9.34
N GLY A 282 -46.60 11.07 8.71
CA GLY A 282 -46.05 12.00 7.74
C GLY A 282 -46.36 11.64 6.29
N VAL A 283 -46.04 12.60 5.43
CA VAL A 283 -46.21 12.53 3.99
C VAL A 283 -45.18 11.57 3.38
N ILE A 284 -45.68 10.67 2.53
CA ILE A 284 -44.88 9.78 1.69
C ILE A 284 -44.46 10.59 0.46
N ASN A 285 -43.16 10.84 0.35
CA ASN A 285 -42.62 11.66 -0.73
C ASN A 285 -42.76 10.97 -2.09
N ALA A 286 -42.52 11.72 -3.17
CA ALA A 286 -42.55 11.18 -4.53
C ALA A 286 -41.49 10.09 -4.79
N GLY A 287 -40.41 10.05 -3.99
CA GLY A 287 -39.39 9.00 -4.05
C GLY A 287 -39.92 7.63 -3.64
N ASP A 288 -39.11 6.60 -3.86
CA ASP A 288 -39.52 5.22 -3.62
C ASP A 288 -39.51 4.84 -2.14
N PHE A 289 -38.79 5.59 -1.30
CA PHE A 289 -38.61 5.30 0.12
C PHE A 289 -38.86 6.54 0.99
N THR A 290 -39.54 6.35 2.11
CA THR A 290 -39.68 7.34 3.18
C THR A 290 -39.40 6.66 4.51
N ALA A 291 -38.39 7.11 5.26
CA ALA A 291 -38.04 6.58 6.57
C ALA A 291 -38.07 7.69 7.64
N ARG A 292 -38.70 7.42 8.79
CA ARG A 292 -38.79 8.38 9.91
C ARG A 292 -38.81 7.66 11.27
N PRO A 293 -38.17 8.21 12.32
CA PRO A 293 -38.16 7.63 13.66
C PRO A 293 -39.39 8.04 14.51
N LEU A 294 -40.58 8.14 13.93
CA LEU A 294 -41.76 8.64 14.66
C LEU A 294 -42.42 7.58 15.56
N LEU A 295 -42.31 6.30 15.19
CA LEU A 295 -42.95 5.22 15.94
C LEU A 295 -42.20 4.86 17.24
N ALA A 296 -40.96 5.33 17.42
CA ALA A 296 -40.17 5.15 18.64
C ALA A 296 -40.87 5.69 19.90
N SER A 297 -41.73 6.70 19.73
CA SER A 297 -42.49 7.36 20.80
C SER A 297 -43.74 6.60 21.27
N TYR A 298 -44.15 5.54 20.57
CA TYR A 298 -45.32 4.74 20.92
C TYR A 298 -44.91 3.40 21.54
N ASP A 299 -45.79 2.85 22.36
CA ASP A 299 -45.63 1.51 22.92
C ASP A 299 -45.68 0.43 21.82
N ALA A 300 -44.90 -0.63 21.99
CA ALA A 300 -44.80 -1.71 21.03
C ALA A 300 -46.16 -2.39 20.75
N GLU A 301 -47.02 -2.52 21.77
CA GLU A 301 -48.35 -3.11 21.61
C GLU A 301 -49.25 -2.27 20.70
N VAL A 302 -49.17 -0.93 20.81
CA VAL A 302 -49.93 0.00 19.95
C VAL A 302 -49.46 -0.11 18.51
N VAL A 303 -48.14 -0.15 18.30
CA VAL A 303 -47.52 -0.26 16.96
C VAL A 303 -47.89 -1.60 16.30
N ASN A 304 -47.74 -2.70 17.04
CA ASN A 304 -47.94 -4.05 16.51
C ASN A 304 -49.42 -4.37 16.29
N GLY A 305 -50.32 -3.83 17.12
CA GLY A 305 -51.77 -4.02 16.99
C GLY A 305 -52.47 -3.04 16.04
N ALA A 306 -51.76 -2.02 15.55
CA ALA A 306 -52.36 -0.98 14.73
C ALA A 306 -52.70 -1.44 13.31
N THR A 307 -53.66 -0.73 12.72
CA THR A 307 -53.90 -0.68 11.29
C THR A 307 -53.18 0.52 10.71
N TYR A 308 -52.36 0.30 9.68
CA TYR A 308 -51.70 1.34 8.94
C TYR A 308 -52.54 1.70 7.72
N ALA A 309 -52.72 3.00 7.49
CA ALA A 309 -53.58 3.50 6.43
C ALA A 309 -52.89 4.62 5.65
N VAL A 310 -53.11 4.68 4.35
CA VAL A 310 -52.67 5.76 3.48
C VAL A 310 -53.88 6.49 2.91
N THR A 311 -53.87 7.81 2.99
CA THR A 311 -54.90 8.69 2.44
C THR A 311 -54.32 9.56 1.32
N VAL A 312 -55.19 10.08 0.46
CA VAL A 312 -54.82 11.09 -0.54
C VAL A 312 -55.14 12.46 0.03
N GLU A 313 -54.09 13.21 0.34
CA GLU A 313 -54.17 14.52 0.94
C GLU A 313 -53.82 15.60 -0.09
N GLN A 314 -54.06 16.86 0.25
CA GLN A 314 -53.54 17.98 -0.54
C GLN A 314 -52.01 18.01 -0.53
N ALA A 315 -51.41 18.82 -1.40
CA ALA A 315 -49.96 19.01 -1.45
C ALA A 315 -49.40 19.33 -0.06
N GLY A 316 -48.45 18.51 0.41
CA GLY A 316 -47.84 18.66 1.74
C GLY A 316 -48.58 17.97 2.88
N GLY A 317 -49.67 17.24 2.62
CA GLY A 317 -50.39 16.44 3.63
C GLY A 317 -51.57 17.17 4.27
N SER A 318 -52.10 16.59 5.34
CA SER A 318 -53.21 17.12 6.12
C SER A 318 -52.78 18.31 6.99
N PRO A 319 -53.39 19.50 6.83
CA PRO A 319 -53.10 20.68 7.63
C PRO A 319 -53.54 20.55 9.09
N SER A 320 -54.58 19.74 9.34
CA SER A 320 -55.18 19.60 10.67
C SER A 320 -54.55 18.45 11.48
N GLY A 321 -53.67 17.66 10.86
CA GLY A 321 -53.13 16.43 11.45
C GLY A 321 -54.20 15.35 11.67
N GLN A 322 -55.30 15.42 10.91
CA GLN A 322 -56.36 14.40 10.81
C GLN A 322 -56.60 14.06 9.33
N PRO A 323 -56.93 12.82 8.97
CA PRO A 323 -57.24 12.45 7.58
C PRO A 323 -58.28 13.40 6.97
N THR A 324 -57.98 14.01 5.81
CA THR A 324 -58.99 14.81 5.10
C THR A 324 -59.80 13.98 4.11
N SER A 325 -59.30 12.79 3.75
CA SER A 325 -59.97 11.83 2.89
C SER A 325 -60.01 10.44 3.52
N SER A 326 -60.88 9.58 2.96
CA SER A 326 -60.95 8.18 3.36
C SER A 326 -59.65 7.43 2.98
N PRO A 327 -59.21 6.47 3.80
CA PRO A 327 -58.08 5.62 3.45
C PRO A 327 -58.27 4.91 2.10
N VAL A 328 -57.31 5.10 1.20
CA VAL A 328 -57.27 4.44 -0.11
C VAL A 328 -56.49 3.12 -0.06
N PHE A 329 -55.52 3.03 0.85
CA PHE A 329 -54.74 1.81 1.09
C PHE A 329 -54.67 1.54 2.58
N SER A 330 -54.71 0.27 2.98
CA SER A 330 -54.54 -0.12 4.38
C SER A 330 -53.96 -1.52 4.53
N GLY A 331 -53.42 -1.81 5.71
CA GLY A 331 -52.87 -3.11 6.05
C GLY A 331 -52.52 -3.22 7.53
N LYS A 332 -52.39 -4.46 8.00
CA LYS A 332 -51.92 -4.77 9.35
C LYS A 332 -50.48 -5.24 9.33
N LEU A 333 -49.82 -5.03 10.45
CA LEU A 333 -48.45 -5.46 10.65
C LEU A 333 -48.38 -6.97 10.86
N ILE A 334 -47.41 -7.62 10.21
CA ILE A 334 -47.14 -9.05 10.32
C ILE A 334 -45.68 -9.21 10.74
N GLU A 335 -45.43 -10.06 11.74
CA GLU A 335 -44.08 -10.40 12.17
C GLU A 335 -43.44 -11.36 11.16
N THR A 336 -42.31 -10.98 10.57
CA THR A 336 -41.60 -11.77 9.56
C THR A 336 -40.33 -12.42 10.07
N VAL A 337 -39.74 -11.90 11.15
CA VAL A 337 -38.59 -12.49 11.85
C VAL A 337 -38.85 -12.39 13.34
N PRO A 338 -38.95 -13.50 14.08
CA PRO A 338 -39.07 -13.48 15.54
C PRO A 338 -37.77 -13.01 16.20
N PRO A 339 -37.85 -12.35 17.38
CA PRO A 339 -36.65 -11.97 18.11
C PRO A 339 -35.88 -13.22 18.53
N SER A 340 -34.54 -13.17 18.45
CA SER A 340 -33.70 -14.29 18.87
C SER A 340 -33.90 -14.56 20.37
N GLN A 341 -34.56 -15.66 20.73
CA GLN A 341 -34.66 -16.08 22.12
C GLN A 341 -33.26 -16.43 22.65
N PRO A 342 -32.86 -15.93 23.84
CA PRO A 342 -31.59 -16.32 24.44
C PRO A 342 -31.57 -17.84 24.67
N GLN A 343 -30.65 -18.55 24.02
CA GLN A 343 -30.41 -19.97 24.31
C GLN A 343 -29.98 -20.10 25.77
N ALA A 344 -30.78 -20.79 26.58
CA ALA A 344 -30.41 -21.13 27.94
C ALA A 344 -29.10 -21.94 27.92
N PRO A 345 -28.15 -21.67 28.83
CA PRO A 345 -26.86 -22.36 28.83
C PRO A 345 -27.09 -23.85 29.03
N ALA A 346 -26.56 -24.65 28.09
CA ALA A 346 -26.53 -26.10 28.21
C ALA A 346 -25.87 -26.48 29.54
N LYS A 347 -26.64 -27.14 30.41
CA LYS A 347 -26.08 -27.75 31.62
C LYS A 347 -25.04 -28.78 31.19
N LYS A 348 -23.80 -28.57 31.62
CA LYS A 348 -22.70 -29.52 31.54
C LYS A 348 -23.05 -30.84 32.24
#